data_AF-A0A2T7UJS0-F1
#
_entry.id   AF-A0A2T7UJS0-F1
#
_cell.length_a   1.000
_cell.length_b   1.000
_cell.length_c   1.000
_cell.angle_alpha   90.00
_cell.angle_beta   90.00
_cell.angle_gamma   90.00
#
_symmetry.space_group_name_H-M   'P 1'
#
loop_
_entity.id
_entity.type
_entity.pdbx_description
1 polymer ?
#
loop_
_entity_poly.entity_id
_entity_poly.type
_entity_poly.pdbx_seq_one_letter_code
_entity_poly.pdbx_strand_id
1 'polypeptide(L)' 'HTGTVSQTGGNNAYGLFQFGQNTNAAVSQNGGQTGLTLLFGW' A
#
# COMPACT_ATOMS: atom_id res chain seq x y z
N HIS A 1 5.80 1.11 -12.34
CA HIS A 1 5.20 1.33 -11.02
C HIS A 1 5.69 0.24 -10.09
N THR A 2 5.98 0.57 -8.84
CA THR A 2 6.38 -0.40 -7.80
C THR A 2 5.49 -0.19 -6.57
N GLY A 3 4.99 -1.29 -6.00
CA GLY A 3 4.12 -1.26 -4.83
C GLY A 3 4.48 -2.40 -3.89
N THR A 4 4.79 -2.07 -2.65
CA THR A 4 5.09 -3.05 -1.60
C THR A 4 4.19 -2.83 -0.41
N VAL A 5 3.45 -3.86 -0.01
CA VAL A 5 2.74 -3.92 1.27
C VAL A 5 3.34 -5.05 2.07
N SER A 6 3.98 -4.72 3.18
CA SER A 6 4.48 -5.69 4.16
C SER A 6 3.53 -5.71 5.35
N GLN A 7 2.96 -6.88 5.64
CA GLN A 7 2.03 -7.07 6.74
C GLN A 7 2.59 -8.14 7.68
N THR A 8 2.78 -7.76 8.95
CA THR A 8 3.14 -8.66 10.04
C THR A 8 2.14 -8.48 11.19
N GLY A 9 1.96 -9.50 12.01
CA GLY A 9 0.87 -9.52 13.01
C GLY A 9 -0.51 -9.87 12.42
N GLY A 10 -1.55 -9.86 13.25
CA GLY A 10 -2.93 -10.20 12.88
C GLY A 10 -3.83 -8.99 12.61
N ASN A 11 -4.96 -9.20 11.95
CA ASN A 11 -6.02 -8.21 11.70
C ASN A 11 -5.57 -6.94 10.93
N ASN A 12 -4.67 -7.11 9.96
CA ASN A 12 -4.31 -6.05 9.03
C ASN A 12 -5.23 -6.04 7.81
N ALA A 13 -5.66 -4.86 7.35
CA ALA A 13 -6.39 -4.67 6.10
C ALA A 13 -5.80 -3.50 5.32
N TYR A 14 -5.40 -3.69 4.07
CA TYR A 14 -4.84 -2.58 3.28
C TYR A 14 -5.12 -2.71 1.79
N GLY A 15 -5.50 -1.60 1.16
CA GLY A 15 -5.61 -1.47 -0.29
C GLY A 15 -4.54 -0.52 -0.85
N LEU A 16 -3.85 -0.94 -1.91
CA LEU A 16 -2.92 -0.10 -2.66
C LEU A 16 -3.27 -0.15 -4.15
N PHE A 17 -3.67 0.99 -4.71
CA PHE A 17 -3.96 1.12 -6.13
C PHE A 17 -3.09 2.21 -6.75
N GLN A 18 -2.45 1.88 -7.86
CA GLN A 18 -1.51 2.74 -8.56
C GLN A 18 -1.91 2.87 -10.02
N PHE A 19 -1.98 4.10 -10.52
CA PHE A 19 -2.33 4.42 -11.90
C PHE A 19 -1.21 5.23 -12.56
N GLY A 20 -1.01 5.01 -13.86
CA GLY A 20 -0.05 5.75 -14.69
C GLY A 20 1.43 5.38 -14.46
N GLN A 21 2.34 6.29 -14.76
CA GLN A 21 3.80 6.06 -14.76
C GLN A 21 4.47 6.67 -13.51
N ASN A 22 5.69 6.22 -13.18
CA ASN A 22 6.49 6.74 -12.05
C ASN A 22 5.86 6.73 -10.64
N THR A 23 4.87 5.87 -10.37
CA THR A 23 4.33 5.70 -9.01
C THR A 23 5.13 4.67 -8.20
N ASN A 24 5.45 5.01 -6.94
CA ASN A 24 6.09 4.12 -5.98
C ASN A 24 5.40 4.21 -4.61
N ALA A 25 5.06 3.07 -4.01
CA ALA A 25 4.48 2.99 -2.67
C ALA A 25 5.10 1.87 -1.83
N ALA A 26 5.37 2.19 -0.57
CA ALA A 26 5.83 1.23 0.44
C ALA A 26 5.01 1.42 1.72
N VAL A 27 4.31 0.35 2.11
CA VAL A 27 3.42 0.34 3.27
C VAL A 27 3.84 -0.79 4.19
N SER A 28 3.95 -0.50 5.48
CA SER A 28 4.22 -1.49 6.52
C SER A 28 3.11 -1.49 7.56
N GLN A 29 2.52 -2.65 7.80
CA GLN A 29 1.55 -2.90 8.86
C GLN A 29 2.08 -3.98 9.81
N ASN A 30 1.96 -3.74 11.11
CA ASN A 30 2.45 -4.59 12.20
C ASN A 30 1.32 -5.15 13.09
N GLY A 31 0.05 -4.94 12.74
CA GLY A 31 -1.13 -5.51 13.42
C GLY A 31 -2.24 -4.49 13.66
N GLY A 32 -3.49 -4.89 13.39
CA GLY A 32 -4.69 -4.08 13.67
C GLY A 32 -4.85 -2.82 12.82
N GLN A 33 -4.00 -2.60 11.81
CA GLN A 33 -4.06 -1.40 10.99
C GLN A 33 -4.98 -1.59 9.78
N THR A 34 -5.72 -0.54 9.45
CA THR A 34 -6.52 -0.44 8.22
C THR A 34 -6.10 0.77 7.40
N GLY A 35 -6.00 0.65 6.08
CA GLY A 35 -5.69 1.79 5.22
C GLY A 35 -5.94 1.58 3.73
N LEU A 36 -5.95 2.69 2.99
CA LEU A 36 -6.12 2.71 1.54
C LEU A 36 -5.18 3.77 0.96
N THR A 37 -4.41 3.42 -0.06
CA THR A 37 -3.61 4.35 -0.84
C THR A 37 -4.02 4.30 -2.31
N LEU A 38 -4.26 5.49 -2.88
CA LEU A 38 -4.47 5.71 -4.31
C LEU A 38 -3.36 6.63 -4.82
N LEU A 39 -2.53 6.16 -5.75
CA LEU A 39 -1.50 6.98 -6.39
C LEU A 39 -1.75 7.12 -7.88
N PHE A 40 -1.51 8.33 -8.38
CA PHE A 40 -1.55 8.67 -9.80
C PHE A 40 -0.22 9.29 -10.19
N GLY A 41 0.33 8.89 -11.33
CA GLY A 41 1.52 9.50 -11.90
C GLY A 41 1.41 9.62 -13.41
N TRP A 42 2.00 10.68 -13.96
CA TRP A 42 1.98 11.03 -15.39
C TRP A 42 3.38 10.92 -15.97
#